data_AF-A0A9D6RW04-F1
#
_entry.id   AF-A0A9D6RW04-F1
#
_cell.length_a   1.000
_cell.length_b   1.000
_cell.length_c   1.000
_cell.angle_alpha   90.00
_cell.angle_beta   90.00
_cell.angle_gamma   90.00
#
_symmetry.space_group_name_H-M   'P 1'
#
loop_
_entity.id
_entity.type
_entity.pdbx_description
1 polymer ?
#
loop_
_entity_poly.entity_id
_entity_poly.type
_entity_poly.pdbx_seq_one_letter_code
_entity_poly.pdbx_strand_id
1 'polypeptide(L)'
;MSESTEQVKGEAAEPSQQPEGEDAAVPPGGDPSPEKEEPGAEDPDAEKAPEKIEPAEGGDAFPADPDLESERRISPRKGIQLNKLIATQLVDGETRIPLYLHLVDLSEGGMRVNGDIQLPEDRTFIFDLTLEAFGRELAQEYGRAQLPLAVVWQKKLLGGMWVSGLRFVDMDERARELVDRILQRSSPEGRRLRFRLNRVLGVGISVGETETRWLYPLALDLSVEGMKIRIDEALEVGARFPLKIFLEFDLPTVEMNAEVMWREEMGSGRYQVGLKFSELDEQNASTIKAYIDRCLEEEMKAGKL
;
A
#
# COMPACT_ATOMS: atom_id res chain seq x y z
N MET A 1 -42.60 -22.18 -68.96
CA MET A 1 -41.63 -21.10 -69.20
C MET A 1 -40.57 -21.28 -68.13
N SER A 2 -39.52 -22.07 -68.37
CA SER A 2 -38.27 -21.70 -69.11
C SER A 2 -37.47 -20.70 -68.24
N GLU A 3 -36.24 -20.88 -67.76
CA GLU A 3 -35.03 -21.69 -68.02
C GLU A 3 -34.28 -21.80 -66.65
N SER A 4 -33.48 -22.78 -66.22
CA SER A 4 -32.42 -23.66 -66.79
C SER A 4 -31.14 -22.94 -67.24
N THR A 5 -30.10 -22.85 -66.39
CA THR A 5 -28.65 -22.99 -66.73
C THR A 5 -27.85 -23.15 -65.42
N GLU A 6 -27.33 -24.34 -65.06
CA GLU A 6 -26.05 -24.99 -65.44
C GLU A 6 -24.77 -24.24 -65.02
N GLN A 7 -24.01 -24.78 -64.04
CA GLN A 7 -22.75 -25.56 -64.14
C GLN A 7 -21.51 -24.66 -64.41
N VAL A 8 -20.29 -24.86 -63.88
CA VAL A 8 -19.29 -25.96 -63.99
C VAL A 8 -18.11 -25.54 -63.06
N LYS A 9 -17.63 -26.34 -62.09
CA LYS A 9 -16.54 -27.35 -62.10
C LYS A 9 -15.10 -26.85 -62.35
N GLY A 10 -14.19 -27.32 -61.48
CA GLY A 10 -12.76 -27.59 -61.76
C GLY A 10 -11.80 -26.76 -60.91
N GLU A 11 -10.63 -27.24 -60.46
CA GLU A 11 -9.99 -28.54 -60.36
C GLU A 11 -8.70 -28.35 -59.49
N ALA A 12 -8.09 -29.46 -59.08
CA ALA A 12 -7.00 -29.66 -58.12
C ALA A 12 -5.63 -29.01 -58.43
N ALA A 13 -4.78 -28.90 -57.39
CA ALA A 13 -3.38 -29.41 -57.37
C ALA A 13 -2.69 -29.23 -55.98
N GLU A 14 -2.24 -30.34 -55.39
CA GLU A 14 -1.16 -30.48 -54.37
C GLU A 14 0.25 -30.43 -55.05
N PRO A 15 1.38 -30.80 -54.41
CA PRO A 15 2.03 -30.33 -53.18
C PRO A 15 3.54 -29.98 -53.41
N SER A 16 4.26 -29.42 -52.43
CA SER A 16 5.75 -29.42 -52.42
C SER A 16 6.27 -29.30 -50.97
N GLN A 17 6.84 -30.37 -50.42
CA GLN A 17 8.28 -30.62 -50.21
C GLN A 17 8.90 -30.00 -48.92
N GLN A 18 9.28 -30.91 -48.00
CA GLN A 18 10.32 -30.71 -46.97
C GLN A 18 11.71 -30.56 -47.63
N PRO A 19 12.71 -30.08 -46.88
CA PRO A 19 13.70 -31.07 -46.43
C PRO A 19 14.21 -30.89 -44.98
N GLU A 20 14.76 -32.00 -44.50
CA GLU A 20 15.53 -32.25 -43.27
C GLU A 20 16.91 -31.55 -43.26
N GLY A 21 17.59 -31.58 -42.10
CA GLY A 21 19.03 -31.33 -41.94
C GLY A 21 19.33 -30.76 -40.55
N GLU A 22 19.65 -31.62 -39.57
CA GLU A 22 21.02 -31.95 -39.11
C GLU A 22 21.65 -30.82 -38.26
N ASP A 23 21.78 -31.00 -36.95
CA ASP A 23 22.88 -31.69 -36.25
C ASP A 23 24.06 -30.73 -35.96
N ALA A 24 24.38 -30.55 -34.67
CA ALA A 24 25.75 -30.38 -34.13
C ALA A 24 25.83 -29.63 -32.78
N ALA A 25 26.38 -30.36 -31.82
CA ALA A 25 27.50 -29.97 -30.96
C ALA A 25 27.27 -29.03 -29.77
N VAL A 26 27.10 -29.69 -28.62
CA VAL A 26 27.67 -29.31 -27.31
C VAL A 26 29.20 -29.21 -27.41
N PRO A 27 29.82 -28.22 -26.74
CA PRO A 27 31.07 -28.47 -26.04
C PRO A 27 30.92 -28.29 -24.51
N PRO A 28 31.52 -29.18 -23.70
CA PRO A 28 31.52 -29.11 -22.25
C PRO A 28 32.77 -28.39 -21.71
N GLY A 29 32.73 -27.98 -20.45
CA GLY A 29 33.93 -27.92 -19.60
C GLY A 29 34.29 -26.55 -19.05
N GLY A 30 34.30 -26.46 -17.73
CA GLY A 30 34.91 -25.37 -16.99
C GLY A 30 34.38 -25.23 -15.56
N ASP A 31 34.60 -26.26 -14.73
CA ASP A 31 34.46 -26.18 -13.28
C ASP A 31 35.87 -26.21 -12.64
N PRO A 32 36.03 -25.89 -11.35
CA PRO A 32 36.55 -24.63 -10.87
C PRO A 32 37.94 -24.81 -10.26
N SER A 33 38.66 -23.71 -10.01
CA SER A 33 39.78 -23.78 -9.07
C SER A 33 39.97 -22.49 -8.28
N PRO A 34 40.47 -22.63 -7.04
CA PRO A 34 40.25 -21.69 -5.95
C PRO A 34 41.49 -20.81 -5.73
N GLU A 35 41.28 -19.52 -5.48
CA GLU A 35 42.31 -18.63 -4.94
C GLU A 35 41.80 -18.15 -3.58
N LYS A 36 42.28 -18.81 -2.52
CA LYS A 36 43.40 -18.40 -1.67
C LYS A 36 42.99 -17.35 -0.63
N GLU A 37 42.59 -17.89 0.51
CA GLU A 37 42.74 -17.25 1.81
C GLU A 37 44.23 -17.00 2.09
N GLU A 38 44.57 -15.78 2.53
CA GLU A 38 45.66 -15.57 3.48
C GLU A 38 45.25 -14.53 4.54
N PRO A 39 45.86 -14.59 5.73
CA PRO A 39 45.21 -14.24 6.99
C PRO A 39 45.75 -12.96 7.64
N GLY A 40 45.02 -12.49 8.64
CA GLY A 40 45.64 -11.93 9.85
C GLY A 40 45.93 -10.43 9.88
N ALA A 41 45.07 -9.68 10.56
CA ALA A 41 45.50 -8.61 11.45
C ALA A 41 44.46 -8.48 12.59
N GLU A 42 44.74 -9.13 13.70
CA GLU A 42 44.07 -8.92 14.99
C GLU A 42 44.64 -7.64 15.65
N ASP A 43 43.70 -6.83 16.18
CA ASP A 43 43.72 -6.01 17.41
C ASP A 43 44.79 -4.90 17.57
N PRO A 44 44.59 -3.83 18.39
CA PRO A 44 43.58 -3.65 19.44
C PRO A 44 42.92 -2.26 19.51
N ASP A 45 41.61 -2.17 19.78
CA ASP A 45 41.16 -1.06 20.63
C ASP A 45 39.89 -1.44 21.40
N ALA A 46 40.16 -1.72 22.68
CA ALA A 46 39.21 -2.05 23.69
C ALA A 46 38.26 -0.89 23.99
N GLU A 47 37.00 -1.24 24.18
CA GLU A 47 36.08 -0.67 25.17
C GLU A 47 36.27 0.82 25.53
N LYS A 48 35.47 1.69 24.91
CA LYS A 48 34.95 2.87 25.61
C LYS A 48 33.43 2.85 25.58
N ALA A 49 32.87 2.53 26.75
CA ALA A 49 31.47 2.71 27.06
C ALA A 49 31.04 4.18 26.82
N PRO A 50 29.80 4.44 26.37
CA PRO A 50 29.31 5.81 26.26
C PRO A 50 29.17 6.42 27.66
N GLU A 51 29.91 7.50 27.90
CA GLU A 51 29.76 8.33 29.10
C GLU A 51 28.30 8.82 29.21
N LYS A 52 27.73 8.55 30.38
CA LYS A 52 26.45 9.08 30.85
C LYS A 52 26.56 10.61 30.91
N ILE A 53 25.93 11.30 29.97
CA ILE A 53 25.72 12.75 30.06
C ILE A 53 24.58 12.96 31.07
N GLU A 54 24.93 13.43 32.26
CA GLU A 54 23.94 13.90 33.23
C GLU A 54 23.27 15.19 32.71
N PRO A 55 21.93 15.32 32.77
CA PRO A 55 21.28 16.58 32.47
C PRO A 55 21.61 17.60 33.55
N ALA A 56 22.23 18.72 33.15
CA ALA A 56 22.44 19.87 34.00
C ALA A 56 21.09 20.40 34.52
N GLU A 57 20.90 20.31 35.83
CA GLU A 57 19.87 21.04 36.55
C GLU A 57 20.20 22.53 36.50
N GLY A 58 19.29 23.35 35.96
CA GLY A 58 19.41 24.81 36.01
C GLY A 58 19.06 25.50 34.69
N GLY A 59 17.77 25.62 34.41
CA GLY A 59 17.25 26.50 33.36
C GLY A 59 15.91 27.06 33.82
N ASP A 60 15.89 28.36 34.11
CA ASP A 60 14.78 29.10 34.70
C ASP A 60 13.42 28.80 34.05
N ALA A 61 12.50 28.33 34.88
CA ALA A 61 11.10 28.22 34.53
C ALA A 61 10.51 29.63 34.38
N PHE A 62 10.31 30.06 33.14
CA PHE A 62 9.40 31.16 32.85
C PHE A 62 8.01 30.78 33.41
N PRO A 63 7.33 31.67 34.16
CA PRO A 63 6.01 31.36 34.66
C PRO A 63 5.07 31.16 33.47
N ALA A 64 4.60 29.93 33.31
CA ALA A 64 3.54 29.60 32.37
C ALA A 64 2.29 30.36 32.81
N ASP A 65 1.83 31.31 32.00
CA ASP A 65 0.60 32.04 32.21
C ASP A 65 -0.58 31.07 32.02
N PRO A 66 -1.27 30.65 33.10
CA PRO A 66 -2.28 29.59 33.03
C PRO A 66 -3.55 30.02 32.28
N ASP A 67 -3.73 31.33 32.05
CA ASP A 67 -4.92 31.89 31.40
C ASP A 67 -4.86 31.86 29.85
N LEU A 68 -3.74 31.47 29.24
CA LEU A 68 -3.64 31.28 27.78
C LEU A 68 -3.87 29.83 27.31
N GLU A 69 -4.01 28.88 28.24
CA GLU A 69 -4.25 27.47 27.91
C GLU A 69 -5.74 27.09 27.85
N SER A 70 -6.62 27.89 28.46
CA SER A 70 -8.03 27.57 28.66
C SER A 70 -8.92 27.81 27.43
N GLU A 71 -8.49 28.59 26.43
CA GLU A 71 -9.21 28.75 25.15
C GLU A 71 -8.74 27.79 24.03
N ARG A 72 -7.75 26.94 24.28
CA ARG A 72 -7.03 26.21 23.21
C ARG A 72 -7.75 24.97 22.66
N ARG A 73 -8.85 24.48 23.23
CA ARG A 73 -9.40 23.15 22.88
C ARG A 73 -10.92 23.07 22.99
N ILE A 74 -11.63 23.38 21.89
CA ILE A 74 -13.09 23.18 21.81
C ILE A 74 -13.48 21.72 21.53
N SER A 75 -12.57 20.85 21.08
CA SER A 75 -12.84 19.40 21.05
C SER A 75 -11.57 18.56 20.85
N PRO A 76 -11.54 17.31 21.33
CA PRO A 76 -10.50 16.35 20.94
C PRO A 76 -10.63 16.03 19.45
N ARG A 77 -9.61 16.38 18.65
CA ARG A 77 -9.53 16.01 17.22
C ARG A 77 -9.46 14.49 17.08
N LYS A 78 -10.54 13.86 16.60
CA LYS A 78 -10.53 12.48 16.08
C LYS A 78 -10.10 12.51 14.61
N GLY A 79 -8.84 12.87 14.36
CA GLY A 79 -8.24 12.88 13.02
C GLY A 79 -7.57 11.55 12.66
N ILE A 80 -7.32 11.32 11.38
CA ILE A 80 -6.55 10.17 10.87
C ILE A 80 -5.15 10.64 10.49
N GLN A 81 -4.13 9.90 10.92
CA GLN A 81 -2.76 10.11 10.46
C GLN A 81 -2.61 9.61 9.02
N LEU A 82 -2.07 10.46 8.16
CA LEU A 82 -1.90 10.16 6.74
C LEU A 82 -0.43 10.03 6.36
N ASN A 83 0.42 10.92 6.87
CA ASN A 83 1.86 10.97 6.56
C ASN A 83 2.15 10.91 5.04
N LYS A 84 1.48 11.78 4.28
CA LYS A 84 1.56 11.82 2.81
C LYS A 84 2.23 13.09 2.32
N LEU A 85 3.08 12.98 1.30
CA LEU A 85 3.52 14.14 0.53
C LEU A 85 2.41 14.55 -0.44
N ILE A 86 1.93 15.78 -0.33
CA ILE A 86 0.89 16.35 -1.18
C ILE A 86 1.45 17.52 -1.99
N ALA A 87 1.05 17.61 -3.26
CA ALA A 87 1.31 18.77 -4.08
C ALA A 87 0.09 19.70 -4.02
N THR A 88 0.33 20.97 -3.73
CA THR A 88 -0.74 21.98 -3.65
C THR A 88 -0.26 23.33 -4.18
N GLN A 89 -1.20 24.24 -4.41
CA GLN A 89 -0.90 25.64 -4.60
C GLN A 89 -1.56 26.44 -3.48
N LEU A 90 -0.77 27.22 -2.77
CA LEU A 90 -1.27 28.30 -1.92
C LEU A 90 -1.78 29.41 -2.82
N VAL A 91 -3.08 29.68 -2.76
CA VAL A 91 -3.75 30.77 -3.45
C VAL A 91 -4.17 31.81 -2.42
N ASP A 92 -3.56 32.99 -2.50
CA ASP A 92 -3.77 34.12 -1.61
C ASP A 92 -3.93 35.39 -2.45
N GLY A 93 -5.19 35.75 -2.74
CA GLY A 93 -5.52 36.78 -3.72
C GLY A 93 -5.03 36.41 -5.12
N GLU A 94 -4.17 37.24 -5.70
CA GLU A 94 -3.52 36.99 -7.01
C GLU A 94 -2.27 36.12 -6.89
N THR A 95 -1.75 35.93 -5.68
CA THR A 95 -0.53 35.17 -5.45
C THR A 95 -0.83 33.68 -5.51
N ARG A 96 -0.04 32.96 -6.31
CA ARG A 96 -0.09 31.50 -6.40
C ARG A 96 1.30 30.91 -6.18
N ILE A 97 1.47 30.17 -5.09
CA ILE A 97 2.75 29.56 -4.72
C ILE A 97 2.59 28.04 -4.76
N PRO A 98 3.29 27.32 -5.64
CA PRO A 98 3.32 25.86 -5.61
C PRO A 98 4.07 25.38 -4.37
N LEU A 99 3.50 24.40 -3.67
CA LEU A 99 4.03 23.84 -2.44
C LEU A 99 3.99 22.31 -2.47
N TYR A 100 5.01 21.71 -1.88
CA TYR A 100 5.01 20.31 -1.49
C TYR A 100 4.94 20.24 0.03
N LEU A 101 3.82 19.76 0.54
CA LEU A 101 3.57 19.70 1.98
C LEU A 101 3.52 18.25 2.43
N HIS A 102 4.07 17.97 3.60
CA HIS A 102 3.86 16.69 4.25
C HIS A 102 2.59 16.77 5.12
N LEU A 103 1.51 16.16 4.66
CA LEU A 103 0.24 16.04 5.36
C LEU A 103 0.37 15.00 6.47
N VAL A 104 0.46 15.48 7.70
CA VAL A 104 0.64 14.66 8.89
C VAL A 104 -0.68 14.01 9.29
N ASP A 105 -1.74 14.81 9.44
CA ASP A 105 -3.08 14.33 9.76
C ASP A 105 -4.18 15.18 9.11
N LEU A 106 -5.35 14.56 8.97
CA LEU A 106 -6.57 15.16 8.47
C LEU A 106 -7.73 14.81 9.40
N SER A 107 -8.66 15.76 9.56
CA SER A 107 -9.90 15.63 10.30
C SER A 107 -11.01 16.41 9.59
N GLU A 108 -12.26 16.24 10.01
CA GLU A 108 -13.39 17.02 9.49
C GLU A 108 -13.21 18.54 9.67
N GLY A 109 -12.48 18.95 10.71
CA GLY A 109 -12.28 20.37 11.05
C GLY A 109 -10.99 20.99 10.50
N GLY A 110 -10.13 20.21 9.85
CA GLY A 110 -8.89 20.72 9.26
C GLY A 110 -7.76 19.70 9.23
N MET A 111 -6.55 20.18 9.00
CA MET A 111 -5.36 19.34 8.78
C MET A 111 -4.14 19.86 9.53
N ARG A 112 -3.13 19.00 9.65
CA ARG A 112 -1.78 19.39 10.09
C ARG A 112 -0.79 19.09 8.98
N VAL A 113 0.00 20.09 8.61
CA VAL A 113 0.97 20.00 7.52
C VAL A 113 2.34 20.45 7.97
N ASN A 114 3.38 19.88 7.37
CA ASN A 114 4.74 20.39 7.44
C ASN A 114 5.12 20.95 6.07
N GLY A 115 5.77 22.11 6.05
CA GLY A 115 6.23 22.76 4.82
C GLY A 115 7.50 23.56 5.05
N ASP A 116 8.01 24.19 3.99
CA ASP A 116 9.20 25.02 3.98
C ASP A 116 8.89 26.52 4.07
N ILE A 117 7.62 26.91 3.96
CA ILE A 117 7.17 28.30 4.08
C ILE A 117 6.35 28.53 5.34
N GLN A 118 6.38 29.78 5.81
CA GLN A 118 5.43 30.27 6.80
C GLN A 118 4.11 30.61 6.10
N LEU A 119 2.98 30.19 6.67
CA LEU A 119 1.66 30.47 6.12
C LEU A 119 1.07 31.76 6.73
N PRO A 120 0.16 32.47 6.01
CA PRO A 120 -0.48 33.69 6.54
C PRO A 120 -1.36 33.39 7.76
N GLU A 121 -1.14 34.08 8.88
CA GLU A 121 -1.87 33.87 10.14
C GLU A 121 -3.12 34.76 10.29
N ASP A 122 -3.11 35.92 9.65
CA ASP A 122 -4.08 36.99 9.82
C ASP A 122 -5.25 36.93 8.82
N ARG A 123 -5.22 35.96 7.90
CA ARG A 123 -6.21 35.85 6.83
C ARG A 123 -6.47 34.41 6.38
N THR A 124 -7.57 34.23 5.67
CA THR A 124 -7.89 32.98 4.99
C THR A 124 -7.19 32.90 3.64
N PHE A 125 -6.77 31.71 3.26
CA PHE A 125 -6.21 31.40 1.95
C PHE A 125 -6.79 30.08 1.44
N ILE A 126 -6.51 29.73 0.19
CA ILE A 126 -6.98 28.48 -0.39
C ILE A 126 -5.77 27.58 -0.68
N PHE A 127 -5.86 26.32 -0.27
CA PHE A 127 -5.04 25.26 -0.87
C PHE A 127 -5.80 24.67 -2.04
N ASP A 128 -5.25 24.85 -3.24
CA ASP A 128 -5.68 24.15 -4.44
C ASP A 128 -4.87 22.85 -4.54
N LEU A 129 -5.45 21.78 -4.01
CA LEU A 129 -4.83 20.50 -3.74
C LEU A 129 -5.00 19.53 -4.92
N THR A 130 -3.93 18.85 -5.28
CA THR A 130 -4.01 17.71 -6.22
C THR A 130 -4.27 16.43 -5.44
N LEU A 131 -5.07 15.53 -6.01
CA LEU A 131 -5.64 14.40 -5.27
C LEU A 131 -4.93 13.06 -5.56
N GLU A 132 -3.84 13.06 -6.31
CA GLU A 132 -3.09 11.84 -6.67
C GLU A 132 -2.59 11.11 -5.42
N ALA A 133 -2.22 11.85 -4.37
CA ALA A 133 -1.77 11.28 -3.09
C ALA A 133 -2.86 10.47 -2.36
N PHE A 134 -4.15 10.69 -2.71
CA PHE A 134 -5.31 9.99 -2.13
C PHE A 134 -5.90 8.94 -3.08
N GLY A 135 -5.22 8.68 -4.20
CA GLY A 135 -5.57 7.64 -5.17
C GLY A 135 -6.24 8.16 -6.44
N ARG A 136 -6.06 7.40 -7.53
CA ARG A 136 -6.51 7.78 -8.88
C ARG A 136 -8.02 8.01 -9.01
N GLU A 137 -8.82 7.27 -8.25
CA GLU A 137 -10.28 7.41 -8.26
C GLU A 137 -10.72 8.81 -7.82
N LEU A 138 -10.19 9.31 -6.69
CA LEU A 138 -10.53 10.65 -6.19
C LEU A 138 -9.99 11.74 -7.13
N ALA A 139 -8.79 11.53 -7.67
CA ALA A 139 -8.23 12.43 -8.67
C ALA A 139 -9.06 12.51 -9.96
N GLN A 140 -9.67 11.40 -10.41
CA GLN A 140 -10.54 11.41 -11.59
C GLN A 140 -11.92 12.04 -11.29
N GLU A 141 -12.50 11.75 -10.13
CA GLU A 141 -13.84 12.21 -9.75
C GLU A 141 -13.86 13.70 -9.39
N TYR A 142 -12.85 14.17 -8.65
CA TYR A 142 -12.80 15.53 -8.14
C TYR A 142 -11.80 16.41 -8.89
N GLY A 143 -10.78 15.84 -9.55
CA GLY A 143 -9.70 16.60 -10.18
C GLY A 143 -8.80 17.25 -9.14
N ARG A 144 -9.13 18.49 -8.80
CA ARG A 144 -8.44 19.30 -7.78
C ARG A 144 -9.44 19.79 -6.74
N ALA A 145 -8.96 19.99 -5.53
CA ALA A 145 -9.79 20.44 -4.42
C ALA A 145 -9.35 21.81 -3.94
N GLN A 146 -10.29 22.76 -3.90
CA GLN A 146 -10.07 24.05 -3.28
C GLN A 146 -10.52 23.98 -1.83
N LEU A 147 -9.56 24.08 -0.92
CA LEU A 147 -9.79 24.01 0.52
C LEU A 147 -9.49 25.40 1.11
N PRO A 148 -10.51 26.18 1.48
CA PRO A 148 -10.30 27.44 2.19
C PRO A 148 -9.89 27.15 3.64
N LEU A 149 -8.82 27.81 4.07
CA LEU A 149 -8.08 27.48 5.28
C LEU A 149 -7.70 28.74 6.05
N ALA A 150 -7.57 28.59 7.36
CA ALA A 150 -6.92 29.57 8.23
C ALA A 150 -5.91 28.85 9.14
N VAL A 151 -4.78 29.51 9.41
CA VAL A 151 -3.82 29.04 10.42
C VAL A 151 -4.45 29.20 11.80
N VAL A 152 -4.47 28.11 12.58
CA VAL A 152 -4.84 28.13 14.00
C VAL A 152 -3.60 28.27 14.86
N TRP A 153 -2.52 27.60 14.45
CA TRP A 153 -1.21 27.74 15.04
C TRP A 153 -0.15 27.31 14.02
N GLN A 154 1.06 27.84 14.13
CA GLN A 154 2.21 27.32 13.43
C GLN A 154 3.49 27.49 14.25
N LYS A 155 4.48 26.63 13.99
CA LYS A 155 5.76 26.63 14.70
C LYS A 155 6.89 26.37 13.71
N LYS A 156 7.93 27.20 13.79
CA LYS A 156 9.19 26.98 13.07
C LYS A 156 9.97 25.85 13.71
N LEU A 157 10.43 24.90 12.90
CA LEU A 157 11.31 23.81 13.30
C LEU A 157 12.77 24.14 13.01
N LEU A 158 13.66 23.36 13.62
CA LEU A 158 15.07 23.31 13.23
C LEU A 158 15.17 22.88 11.77
N GLY A 159 16.06 23.53 11.01
CA GLY A 159 16.19 23.30 9.56
C GLY A 159 15.29 24.17 8.68
N GLY A 160 14.59 25.16 9.25
CA GLY A 160 13.85 26.17 8.48
C GLY A 160 12.45 25.75 8.03
N MET A 161 12.03 24.53 8.36
CA MET A 161 10.68 24.04 8.12
C MET A 161 9.65 24.64 9.10
N TRP A 162 8.38 24.54 8.75
CA TRP A 162 7.24 24.93 9.55
C TRP A 162 6.29 23.76 9.73
N VAL A 163 5.70 23.66 10.92
CA VAL A 163 4.52 22.83 11.18
C VAL A 163 3.35 23.75 11.40
N SER A 164 2.26 23.54 10.68
CA SER A 164 1.07 24.39 10.75
C SER A 164 -0.18 23.54 11.00
N GLY A 165 -0.94 23.93 12.02
CA GLY A 165 -2.29 23.45 12.27
C GLY A 165 -3.30 24.35 11.57
N LEU A 166 -4.01 23.80 10.59
CA LEU A 166 -4.95 24.53 9.76
C LEU A 166 -6.38 24.10 10.12
N ARG A 167 -7.30 25.07 10.11
CA ARG A 167 -8.74 24.80 10.14
C ARG A 167 -9.36 25.07 8.78
N PHE A 168 -10.36 24.28 8.42
CA PHE A 168 -11.20 24.58 7.28
C PHE A 168 -12.12 25.77 7.57
N VAL A 169 -12.35 26.60 6.56
CA VAL A 169 -13.23 27.76 6.64
C VAL A 169 -14.22 27.68 5.48
N ASP A 170 -15.51 27.81 5.77
CA ASP A 170 -16.59 27.92 4.77
C ASP A 170 -16.48 26.94 3.59
N MET A 171 -16.17 25.67 3.86
CA MET A 171 -16.10 24.65 2.82
C MET A 171 -17.46 24.50 2.14
N ASP A 172 -17.43 24.39 0.80
CA ASP A 172 -18.60 23.98 0.05
C ASP A 172 -18.93 22.50 0.29
N GLU A 173 -20.11 22.07 -0.18
CA GLU A 173 -20.57 20.69 0.00
C GLU A 173 -19.63 19.68 -0.66
N ARG A 174 -19.06 20.05 -1.81
CA ARG A 174 -18.18 19.17 -2.58
C ARG A 174 -16.85 18.93 -1.86
N ALA A 175 -16.26 19.96 -1.27
CA ALA A 175 -15.06 19.87 -0.47
C ALA A 175 -15.30 19.07 0.82
N ARG A 176 -16.47 19.25 1.46
CA ARG A 176 -16.89 18.45 2.62
C ARG A 176 -17.02 16.97 2.28
N GLU A 177 -17.72 16.63 1.20
CA GLU A 177 -17.85 15.24 0.73
C GLU A 177 -16.48 14.63 0.40
N LEU A 178 -15.60 15.38 -0.26
CA LEU A 178 -14.25 14.92 -0.55
C LEU A 178 -13.45 14.61 0.73
N VAL A 179 -13.44 15.52 1.71
CA VAL A 179 -12.74 15.30 2.98
C VAL A 179 -13.28 14.07 3.69
N ASP A 180 -14.60 13.91 3.75
CA ASP A 180 -15.24 12.72 4.32
C ASP A 180 -14.81 11.45 3.58
N ARG A 181 -14.79 11.45 2.24
CA ARG A 181 -14.29 10.30 1.47
C ARG A 181 -12.83 9.99 1.72
N ILE A 182 -11.97 11.01 1.86
CA ILE A 182 -10.56 10.80 2.22
C ILE A 182 -10.46 10.18 3.60
N LEU A 183 -11.22 10.68 4.58
CA LEU A 183 -11.24 10.15 5.95
C LEU A 183 -11.76 8.71 5.97
N GLN A 184 -12.86 8.41 5.30
CA GLN A 184 -13.41 7.05 5.19
C GLN A 184 -12.39 6.10 4.55
N ARG A 185 -11.74 6.48 3.44
CA ARG A 185 -10.72 5.64 2.79
C ARG A 185 -9.49 5.42 3.66
N SER A 186 -9.11 6.43 4.44
CA SER A 186 -7.90 6.39 5.27
C SER A 186 -8.17 5.83 6.66
N SER A 187 -9.44 5.63 7.03
CA SER A 187 -9.83 5.00 8.29
C SER A 187 -9.26 3.58 8.39
N PRO A 188 -9.09 3.03 9.60
CA PRO A 188 -8.68 1.62 9.76
C PRO A 188 -9.55 0.67 8.94
N GLU A 189 -10.87 0.88 8.96
CA GLU A 189 -11.84 0.08 8.21
C GLU A 189 -11.68 0.25 6.70
N GLY A 190 -11.54 1.49 6.22
CA GLY A 190 -11.35 1.79 4.80
C GLY A 190 -10.02 1.28 4.25
N ARG A 191 -8.96 1.35 5.06
CA ARG A 191 -7.64 0.78 4.72
C ARG A 191 -7.70 -0.74 4.65
N ARG A 192 -8.38 -1.39 5.59
CA ARG A 192 -8.61 -2.85 5.54
C ARG A 192 -9.38 -3.26 4.27
N LEU A 193 -10.42 -2.52 3.88
CA LEU A 193 -11.19 -2.80 2.65
C LEU A 193 -10.38 -2.65 1.36
N ARG A 194 -9.29 -1.87 1.39
CA ARG A 194 -8.43 -1.59 0.23
C ARG A 194 -7.04 -2.18 0.37
N PHE A 195 -6.83 -2.99 1.39
CA PHE A 195 -5.54 -3.61 1.68
C PHE A 195 -5.13 -4.46 0.49
N ARG A 196 -3.90 -4.25 0.01
CA ARG A 196 -3.30 -5.12 -1.01
C ARG A 196 -2.09 -5.75 -0.39
N LEU A 197 -2.23 -7.02 -0.02
CA LEU A 197 -1.10 -7.80 0.40
C LEU A 197 -0.21 -7.99 -0.83
N ASN A 198 1.09 -7.69 -0.78
CA ASN A 198 2.02 -8.07 -1.86
C ASN A 198 3.13 -8.93 -1.24
N ARG A 199 2.72 -10.03 -0.61
CA ARG A 199 3.63 -10.91 0.13
C ARG A 199 3.51 -12.35 -0.35
N VAL A 200 4.62 -13.05 -0.32
CA VAL A 200 4.65 -14.49 -0.57
C VAL A 200 4.24 -15.19 0.72
N LEU A 201 3.17 -15.97 0.68
CA LEU A 201 2.68 -16.71 1.85
C LEU A 201 2.92 -18.20 1.65
N GLY A 202 3.25 -18.91 2.73
CA GLY A 202 3.22 -20.37 2.73
C GLY A 202 1.77 -20.85 2.80
N VAL A 203 1.28 -21.51 1.76
CA VAL A 203 -0.10 -21.98 1.65
C VAL A 203 -0.12 -23.49 1.45
N GLY A 204 -0.63 -24.23 2.44
CA GLY A 204 -0.83 -25.66 2.37
C GLY A 204 -2.22 -25.98 1.81
N ILE A 205 -2.29 -26.69 0.70
CA ILE A 205 -3.53 -27.23 0.13
C ILE A 205 -3.55 -28.73 0.38
N SER A 206 -4.62 -29.24 0.99
CA SER A 206 -4.77 -30.68 1.16
C SER A 206 -5.21 -31.31 -0.16
N VAL A 207 -4.44 -32.28 -0.65
CA VAL A 207 -4.71 -33.06 -1.86
C VAL A 207 -5.01 -34.50 -1.42
N GLY A 208 -6.27 -34.92 -1.56
CA GLY A 208 -6.73 -36.22 -1.05
C GLY A 208 -6.92 -36.23 0.48
N GLU A 209 -6.91 -37.42 1.09
CA GLU A 209 -7.25 -37.59 2.52
C GLU A 209 -6.08 -37.31 3.49
N THR A 210 -4.82 -37.37 3.04
CA THR A 210 -3.66 -37.32 3.95
C THR A 210 -2.49 -36.47 3.49
N GLU A 211 -2.46 -36.01 2.24
CA GLU A 211 -1.31 -35.27 1.70
C GLU A 211 -1.58 -33.76 1.73
N THR A 212 -0.70 -32.98 2.35
CA THR A 212 -0.72 -31.51 2.27
C THR A 212 0.40 -31.07 1.35
N ARG A 213 0.02 -30.42 0.25
CA ARG A 213 0.96 -29.81 -0.67
C ARG A 213 1.15 -28.35 -0.32
N TRP A 214 2.39 -27.97 -0.04
CA TRP A 214 2.75 -26.58 0.23
C TRP A 214 3.06 -25.82 -1.05
N LEU A 215 2.40 -24.68 -1.21
CA LEU A 215 2.59 -23.71 -2.27
C LEU A 215 3.10 -22.40 -1.66
N TYR A 216 3.77 -21.60 -2.48
CA TYR A 216 4.27 -20.27 -2.08
C TYR A 216 3.70 -19.18 -2.99
N PRO A 217 2.36 -18.99 -3.02
CA PRO A 217 1.74 -17.95 -3.82
C PRO A 217 2.21 -16.55 -3.43
N LEU A 218 2.24 -15.65 -4.42
CA LEU A 218 2.18 -14.22 -4.14
C LEU A 218 0.73 -13.87 -3.82
N ALA A 219 0.42 -13.64 -2.54
CA ALA A 219 -0.84 -13.07 -2.13
C ALA A 219 -0.89 -11.60 -2.54
N LEU A 220 -1.98 -11.23 -3.22
CA LEU A 220 -2.32 -9.90 -3.71
C LEU A 220 -3.34 -9.18 -2.79
N ASP A 221 -4.13 -9.97 -2.07
CA ASP A 221 -5.15 -9.52 -1.13
C ASP A 221 -5.42 -10.65 -0.14
N LEU A 222 -5.77 -10.28 1.10
CA LEU A 222 -6.17 -11.19 2.16
C LEU A 222 -7.21 -10.50 3.04
N SER A 223 -8.33 -11.20 3.27
CA SER A 223 -9.41 -10.78 4.17
C SER A 223 -9.90 -12.00 4.96
N VAL A 224 -10.88 -11.80 5.85
CA VAL A 224 -11.55 -12.92 6.52
C VAL A 224 -12.51 -13.69 5.62
N GLU A 225 -12.89 -13.13 4.47
CA GLU A 225 -13.82 -13.77 3.53
C GLU A 225 -13.09 -14.53 2.42
N GLY A 226 -11.82 -14.24 2.19
CA GLY A 226 -11.07 -14.80 1.08
C GLY A 226 -9.71 -14.16 0.86
N MET A 227 -9.00 -14.67 -0.16
CA MET A 227 -7.74 -14.12 -0.62
C MET A 227 -7.66 -14.13 -2.13
N LYS A 228 -6.82 -13.24 -2.66
CA LYS A 228 -6.43 -13.24 -4.07
C LYS A 228 -4.96 -13.60 -4.16
N ILE A 229 -4.63 -14.61 -4.94
CA ILE A 229 -3.26 -15.12 -5.07
C ILE A 229 -2.82 -15.22 -6.51
N ARG A 230 -1.50 -15.21 -6.74
CA ARG A 230 -0.87 -15.66 -7.98
C ARG A 230 -0.07 -16.93 -7.73
N ILE A 231 -0.31 -17.91 -8.59
CA ILE A 231 0.31 -19.25 -8.55
C ILE A 231 0.71 -19.68 -9.97
N ASP A 232 1.60 -20.64 -10.04
CA ASP A 232 2.09 -21.30 -11.27
C ASP A 232 1.32 -22.59 -11.59
N GLU A 233 0.22 -22.85 -10.88
CA GLU A 233 -0.61 -24.02 -11.05
C GLU A 233 -2.08 -23.64 -11.28
N ALA A 234 -2.75 -24.39 -12.15
CA ALA A 234 -4.15 -24.18 -12.44
C ALA A 234 -5.02 -24.88 -11.38
N LEU A 235 -5.63 -24.10 -10.48
CA LEU A 235 -6.71 -24.59 -9.63
C LEU A 235 -8.04 -24.58 -10.41
N GLU A 236 -8.88 -25.58 -10.20
CA GLU A 236 -10.19 -25.66 -10.85
C GLU A 236 -11.20 -24.73 -10.18
N VAL A 237 -11.96 -23.97 -10.97
CA VAL A 237 -13.03 -23.11 -10.44
C VAL A 237 -14.14 -23.98 -9.84
N GLY A 238 -14.58 -23.63 -8.64
CA GLY A 238 -15.53 -24.41 -7.83
C GLY A 238 -14.87 -25.50 -6.99
N ALA A 239 -13.57 -25.77 -7.15
CA ALA A 239 -12.87 -26.73 -6.31
C ALA A 239 -12.86 -26.26 -4.86
N ARG A 240 -13.09 -27.20 -3.94
CA ARG A 240 -13.06 -27.00 -2.49
C ARG A 240 -12.00 -27.86 -1.86
N PHE A 241 -11.22 -27.28 -0.97
CA PHE A 241 -10.14 -27.99 -0.28
C PHE A 241 -9.84 -27.36 1.08
N PRO A 242 -9.35 -28.16 2.06
CA PRO A 242 -8.74 -27.64 3.26
C PRO A 242 -7.49 -26.83 2.92
N LEU A 243 -7.41 -25.65 3.51
CA LEU A 243 -6.38 -24.64 3.31
C LEU A 243 -5.70 -24.34 4.65
N LYS A 244 -4.37 -24.31 4.62
CA LYS A 244 -3.53 -23.84 5.73
C LYS A 244 -2.73 -22.62 5.26
N ILE A 245 -2.73 -21.54 6.03
CA ILE A 245 -1.98 -20.32 5.71
C ILE A 245 -0.97 -20.08 6.82
N PHE A 246 0.31 -20.07 6.46
CA PHE A 246 1.38 -19.64 7.35
C PHE A 246 1.51 -18.13 7.26
N LEU A 247 1.24 -17.45 8.38
CA LEU A 247 1.31 -16.01 8.51
C LEU A 247 2.64 -15.60 9.15
N GLU A 248 3.16 -14.44 8.78
CA GLU A 248 4.38 -13.88 9.39
C GLU A 248 4.09 -13.31 10.80
N PHE A 249 5.12 -12.75 11.45
CA PHE A 249 5.06 -12.13 12.79
C PHE A 249 4.74 -13.11 13.93
N ASP A 250 5.21 -14.34 13.82
CA ASP A 250 5.00 -15.41 14.81
C ASP A 250 3.50 -15.63 15.13
N LEU A 251 2.63 -15.37 14.15
CA LEU A 251 1.21 -15.64 14.27
C LEU A 251 0.93 -17.13 14.01
N PRO A 252 -0.10 -17.71 14.66
CA PRO A 252 -0.43 -19.11 14.45
C PRO A 252 -0.87 -19.37 13.00
N THR A 253 -0.57 -20.57 12.50
CA THR A 253 -1.07 -21.06 11.21
C THR A 253 -2.60 -21.07 11.24
N VAL A 254 -3.20 -20.51 10.19
CA VAL A 254 -4.66 -20.44 10.06
C VAL A 254 -5.15 -21.59 9.21
N GLU A 255 -6.10 -22.36 9.71
CA GLU A 255 -6.69 -23.51 9.00
C GLU A 255 -8.17 -23.25 8.70
N MET A 256 -8.59 -23.54 7.47
CA MET A 256 -9.98 -23.32 7.01
C MET A 256 -10.27 -24.16 5.77
N ASN A 257 -11.50 -24.10 5.25
CA ASN A 257 -11.82 -24.60 3.91
C ASN A 257 -11.88 -23.45 2.92
N ALA A 258 -11.37 -23.65 1.70
CA ALA A 258 -11.41 -22.65 0.65
C ALA A 258 -12.11 -23.17 -0.60
N GLU A 259 -12.81 -22.28 -1.30
CA GLU A 259 -13.41 -22.51 -2.61
C GLU A 259 -12.78 -21.59 -3.66
N VAL A 260 -12.42 -22.14 -4.80
CA VAL A 260 -11.93 -21.35 -5.95
C VAL A 260 -13.11 -20.66 -6.62
N MET A 261 -13.26 -19.35 -6.43
CA MET A 261 -14.38 -18.59 -7.00
C MET A 261 -14.17 -18.22 -8.47
N TRP A 262 -12.93 -17.93 -8.83
CA TRP A 262 -12.55 -17.56 -10.19
C TRP A 262 -11.06 -17.79 -10.41
N ARG A 263 -10.69 -17.97 -11.67
CA ARG A 263 -9.31 -18.12 -12.15
C ARG A 263 -9.14 -17.31 -13.44
N GLU A 264 -8.03 -16.59 -13.53
CA GLU A 264 -7.61 -15.85 -14.71
C GLU A 264 -6.19 -16.27 -15.08
N GLU A 265 -5.95 -16.58 -16.35
CA GLU A 265 -4.60 -16.89 -16.85
C GLU A 265 -3.89 -15.59 -17.25
N MET A 266 -2.70 -15.37 -16.69
CA MET A 266 -1.92 -14.13 -16.87
C MET A 266 -0.84 -14.27 -17.96
N GLY A 267 -0.79 -15.44 -18.62
CA GLY A 267 0.28 -15.83 -19.56
C GLY A 267 1.42 -16.61 -18.90
N SER A 268 2.15 -17.38 -19.70
CA SER A 268 3.33 -18.16 -19.27
C SER A 268 3.04 -19.19 -18.16
N GLY A 269 1.85 -19.80 -18.15
CA GLY A 269 1.46 -20.80 -17.14
C GLY A 269 1.23 -20.24 -15.74
N ARG A 270 1.05 -18.91 -15.61
CA ARG A 270 0.72 -18.26 -14.33
C ARG A 270 -0.76 -17.95 -14.25
N TYR A 271 -1.33 -18.21 -13.09
CA TYR A 271 -2.73 -18.02 -12.80
C TYR A 271 -2.91 -17.03 -11.65
N GLN A 272 -3.91 -16.18 -11.79
CA GLN A 272 -4.43 -15.37 -10.72
C GLN A 272 -5.74 -16.01 -10.26
N VAL A 273 -5.85 -16.27 -8.96
CA VAL A 273 -6.95 -17.06 -8.39
C VAL A 273 -7.58 -16.29 -7.24
N GLY A 274 -8.91 -16.26 -7.22
CA GLY A 274 -9.70 -15.79 -6.08
C GLY A 274 -10.22 -16.95 -5.27
N LEU A 275 -9.84 -16.99 -3.99
CA LEU A 275 -10.30 -18.00 -3.03
C LEU A 275 -11.31 -17.36 -2.09
N LYS A 276 -12.41 -18.05 -1.84
CA LYS A 276 -13.36 -17.73 -0.78
C LYS A 276 -13.18 -18.67 0.38
N PHE A 277 -13.13 -18.14 1.59
CA PHE A 277 -13.01 -18.92 2.81
C PHE A 277 -14.38 -19.39 3.30
N SER A 278 -14.37 -20.56 3.91
CA SER A 278 -15.51 -21.21 4.55
C SER A 278 -15.02 -21.91 5.81
N GLU A 279 -15.92 -22.04 6.79
CA GLU A 279 -15.61 -22.69 8.08
C GLU A 279 -14.46 -22.03 8.84
N LEU A 280 -14.30 -20.71 8.68
CA LEU A 280 -13.33 -19.93 9.44
C LEU A 280 -13.87 -19.67 10.85
N ASP A 281 -13.19 -20.21 11.87
CA ASP A 281 -13.54 -19.93 13.25
C ASP A 281 -13.16 -18.50 13.69
N GLU A 282 -13.71 -18.05 14.82
CA GLU A 282 -13.48 -16.68 15.33
C GLU A 282 -12.00 -16.41 15.64
N GLN A 283 -11.26 -17.41 16.10
CA GLN A 283 -9.84 -17.29 16.45
C GLN A 283 -8.98 -17.08 15.20
N ASN A 284 -9.25 -17.86 14.16
CA ASN A 284 -8.62 -17.78 12.85
C ASN A 284 -8.97 -16.47 12.15
N ALA A 285 -10.22 -16.05 12.21
CA ALA A 285 -10.64 -14.74 11.72
C ALA A 285 -9.93 -13.59 12.46
N SER A 286 -9.79 -13.69 13.78
CA SER A 286 -9.05 -12.70 14.57
C SER A 286 -7.56 -12.70 14.22
N THR A 287 -6.97 -13.86 13.95
CA THR A 287 -5.56 -14.00 13.56
C THR A 287 -5.30 -13.35 12.20
N ILE A 288 -6.17 -13.59 11.20
CA ILE A 288 -6.07 -12.91 9.89
C ILE A 288 -6.18 -11.40 10.06
N LYS A 289 -7.13 -10.90 10.87
CA LYS A 289 -7.26 -9.46 11.14
C LYS A 289 -6.00 -8.88 11.77
N ALA A 290 -5.46 -9.55 12.79
CA ALA A 290 -4.24 -9.12 13.46
C ALA A 290 -3.03 -9.11 12.51
N TYR A 291 -2.94 -10.08 11.60
CA TYR A 291 -1.92 -10.10 10.56
C TYR A 291 -2.03 -8.91 9.62
N ILE A 292 -3.24 -8.63 9.10
CA ILE A 292 -3.49 -7.47 8.22
C ILE A 292 -3.12 -6.17 8.94
N ASP A 293 -3.50 -6.00 10.21
CA ASP A 293 -3.18 -4.81 10.99
C ASP A 293 -1.66 -4.64 11.14
N ARG A 294 -0.91 -5.71 11.43
CA ARG A 294 0.55 -5.67 11.51
C ARG A 294 1.20 -5.34 10.17
N CYS A 295 0.72 -5.91 9.06
CA CYS A 295 1.20 -5.54 7.73
C CYS A 295 0.99 -4.05 7.44
N LEU A 296 -0.18 -3.51 7.77
CA LEU A 296 -0.49 -2.08 7.61
C LEU A 296 0.41 -1.20 8.47
N GLU A 297 0.70 -1.62 9.70
CA GLU A 297 1.65 -0.92 10.58
C GLU A 297 3.07 -0.89 10.01
N GLU A 298 3.56 -2.01 9.46
CA GLU A 298 4.87 -2.05 8.82
C GLU A 298 4.93 -1.18 7.56
N GLU A 299 3.89 -1.19 6.71
CA GLU A 299 3.85 -0.33 5.52
C GLU A 299 3.83 1.16 5.87
N MET A 300 3.13 1.54 6.94
CA MET A 300 3.17 2.90 7.49
C MET A 300 4.57 3.28 7.97
N LYS A 301 5.25 2.39 8.72
CA LYS A 301 6.62 2.63 9.18
C LYS A 301 7.61 2.72 8.01
N ALA A 302 7.38 1.96 6.94
CA ALA A 302 8.21 1.94 5.74
C ALA A 302 7.92 3.11 4.76
N GLY A 303 6.91 3.93 5.01
CA GLY A 303 6.55 5.08 4.15
C GLY A 303 6.04 4.68 2.76
N LYS A 304 5.45 3.49 2.61
CA LYS A 304 5.00 2.94 1.32
C LYS A 304 3.50 3.14 1.02
N LEU A 305 2.76 3.80 1.91
CA LEU A 305 1.32 4.09 1.77
C LEU A 305 1.01 5.57 1.65
#